data_AF-A0A5N8YEX2-F1
#
_entry.id   AF-A0A5N8YEX2-F1
#
_cell.length_a   1.000
_cell.length_b   1.000
_cell.length_c   1.000
_cell.angle_alpha   90.00
_cell.angle_beta   90.00
_cell.angle_gamma   90.00
#
_symmetry.space_group_name_H-M   'P 1'
#
loop_
_entity.id
_entity.type
_entity.pdbx_description
1 polymer ?
#
loop_
_entity_poly.entity_id
_entity_poly.type
_entity_poly.pdbx_seq_one_letter_code
_entity_poly.pdbx_strand_id
1 'polypeptide(L)'
;ETKTICEALFIEPWGLIASGSLIITAHPNGSQKVIKALAQAGIEANVIGKITDFKKGMQIIKKGKLQPLPKFERDEIARYFETLNS
;
A
#
# COMPACT_ATOMS: atom_id res chain seq x y z
N GLU A 1 -14.05 -2.13 -5.68
CA GLU A 1 -13.68 -1.88 -7.07
C GLU A 1 -12.27 -2.37 -7.40
N THR A 2 -11.20 -1.72 -6.89
CA THR A 2 -9.78 -2.04 -7.23
C THR A 2 -9.46 -3.52 -7.18
N LYS A 3 -9.83 -4.20 -6.09
CA LYS A 3 -9.60 -5.65 -5.94
C LYS A 3 -10.18 -6.46 -7.10
N THR A 4 -11.43 -6.19 -7.46
CA THR A 4 -12.15 -6.90 -8.54
C THR A 4 -11.49 -6.68 -9.89
N ILE A 5 -11.05 -5.46 -10.18
CA ILE A 5 -10.34 -5.14 -11.44
C ILE A 5 -8.98 -5.85 -11.47
N CYS A 6 -8.21 -5.78 -10.39
CA CYS A 6 -6.92 -6.47 -10.30
C CYS A 6 -7.05 -7.98 -10.48
N GLU A 7 -8.07 -8.59 -9.89
CA GLU A 7 -8.38 -10.01 -10.04
C GLU A 7 -8.74 -10.37 -11.49
N ALA A 8 -9.55 -9.54 -12.16
CA ALA A 8 -9.95 -9.77 -13.56
C ALA A 8 -8.77 -9.63 -14.55
N LEU A 9 -7.83 -8.73 -14.27
CA LEU A 9 -6.66 -8.45 -15.12
C LEU A 9 -5.43 -9.28 -14.74
N PHE A 10 -5.50 -10.11 -13.69
CA PHE A 10 -4.37 -10.86 -13.14
C PHE A 10 -3.15 -9.99 -12.82
N ILE A 11 -3.39 -8.82 -12.21
CA ILE A 11 -2.34 -7.87 -11.80
C ILE A 11 -2.31 -7.71 -10.28
N GLU A 12 -1.13 -7.42 -9.71
CA GLU A 12 -1.03 -7.23 -8.26
C GLU A 12 -1.37 -5.79 -7.83
N PRO A 13 -2.33 -5.59 -6.91
CA PRO A 13 -2.77 -4.25 -6.50
C PRO A 13 -1.66 -3.44 -5.81
N TRP A 14 -0.67 -4.10 -5.21
CA TRP A 14 0.48 -3.44 -4.57
C TRP A 14 1.46 -2.83 -5.57
N GLY A 15 1.40 -3.24 -6.85
CA GLY A 15 2.23 -2.71 -7.92
C GLY A 15 1.56 -1.57 -8.70
N LEU A 16 0.40 -1.10 -8.26
CA LEU A 16 -0.28 0.05 -8.86
C LEU A 16 0.25 1.35 -8.28
N ILE A 17 0.43 2.36 -9.13
CA ILE A 17 0.71 3.72 -8.68
C ILE A 17 -0.51 4.30 -7.97
N ALA A 18 -0.31 4.77 -6.73
CA ALA A 18 -1.34 5.44 -5.95
C ALA A 18 -1.32 6.95 -6.20
N SER A 19 -2.09 7.46 -7.17
CA SER A 19 -2.13 8.89 -7.51
C SER A 19 -2.87 9.80 -6.49
N GLY A 20 -3.39 9.25 -5.39
CA GLY A 20 -4.21 9.99 -4.41
C GLY A 20 -4.10 9.51 -2.96
N SER A 21 -3.05 8.76 -2.61
CA SER A 21 -2.86 8.22 -1.26
C SER A 21 -1.65 8.83 -0.56
N LEU A 22 -1.73 9.01 0.75
CA LEU A 22 -0.64 9.54 1.57
C LEU A 22 -0.22 8.52 2.63
N ILE A 23 1.11 8.28 2.75
CA ILE A 23 1.69 7.53 3.87
C ILE A 23 2.24 8.53 4.88
N ILE A 24 1.83 8.39 6.15
CA ILE A 24 2.26 9.24 7.25
C ILE A 24 2.97 8.38 8.30
N THR A 25 4.16 8.80 8.72
CA THR A 25 4.82 8.28 9.92
C THR A 25 4.56 9.24 11.08
N ALA A 26 4.11 8.69 12.22
CA ALA A 26 3.81 9.47 13.42
C ALA A 26 4.31 8.74 14.66
N HIS A 27 4.58 9.48 15.72
CA HIS A 27 4.85 8.89 17.03
C HIS A 27 3.65 8.01 17.45
N PRO A 28 3.86 6.85 18.12
CA PRO A 28 2.77 5.97 18.53
C PRO A 28 1.66 6.68 19.33
N ASN A 29 2.05 7.61 20.20
CA ASN A 29 1.11 8.41 21.00
C ASN A 29 0.38 9.52 20.21
N GLY A 30 0.79 9.77 18.95
CA GLY A 30 0.25 10.80 18.07
C GLY A 30 -0.61 10.26 16.92
N SER A 31 -0.45 8.98 16.54
CA SER A 31 -1.16 8.38 15.38
C SER A 31 -2.67 8.54 15.47
N GLN A 32 -3.26 8.35 16.65
CA GLN A 32 -4.70 8.49 16.86
C GLN A 32 -5.19 9.93 16.70
N LYS A 33 -4.37 10.93 17.05
CA LYS A 33 -4.71 12.34 16.85
C LYS A 33 -4.72 12.70 15.36
N VAL A 34 -3.74 12.21 14.61
CA VAL A 34 -3.67 12.38 13.15
C VAL A 34 -4.89 11.77 12.47
N ILE A 35 -5.23 10.52 12.80
CA ILE A 35 -6.42 9.84 12.23
C ILE A 35 -7.70 10.62 12.54
N LYS A 36 -7.87 11.12 13.77
CA LYS A 36 -9.05 11.94 14.14
C LYS A 36 -9.13 13.24 13.35
N ALA A 37 -8.01 13.93 13.17
CA ALA A 37 -7.97 15.17 12.40
C ALA A 37 -8.30 14.94 10.92
N LEU A 38 -7.78 13.87 10.32
CA LEU A 38 -8.10 13.49 8.94
C LEU A 38 -9.58 13.11 8.80
N ALA A 39 -10.13 12.34 9.74
CA ALA A 39 -11.56 11.99 9.73
C ALA A 39 -12.47 13.23 9.84
N GLN A 40 -12.10 14.23 10.65
CA GLN A 40 -12.83 15.51 10.72
C GLN A 40 -12.80 16.30 9.41
N ALA A 41 -11.76 16.11 8.60
CA ALA A 41 -11.65 16.67 7.25
C ALA A 41 -12.30 15.79 6.17
N GLY A 42 -12.97 14.69 6.54
CA GLY A 42 -13.59 13.75 5.59
C GLY A 42 -12.59 12.84 4.88
N ILE A 43 -11.38 12.68 5.41
CA ILE A 43 -10.32 11.85 4.84
C ILE A 43 -10.17 10.57 5.68
N GLU A 44 -10.34 9.42 5.05
CA GLU A 44 -10.15 8.12 5.71
C GLU A 44 -8.65 7.83 5.92
N ALA A 45 -8.30 7.35 7.11
CA ALA A 45 -6.93 6.99 7.45
C ALA A 45 -6.89 5.90 8.52
N ASN A 46 -5.94 4.97 8.39
CA ASN A 46 -5.75 3.86 9.31
C ASN A 46 -4.28 3.64 9.62
N VAL A 47 -3.99 3.09 10.82
CA VAL A 47 -2.65 2.58 11.11
C VAL A 47 -2.44 1.29 10.33
N ILE A 48 -1.50 1.30 9.38
CA ILE A 48 -1.19 0.16 8.51
C ILE A 48 0.11 -0.57 8.88
N GLY A 49 0.87 -0.06 9.84
CA GLY A 49 2.16 -0.63 10.22
C GLY A 49 2.87 0.14 11.33
N LYS A 50 4.13 -0.23 11.57
CA LYS A 50 5.01 0.42 12.55
C LYS A 50 6.44 0.49 12.02
N ILE A 51 7.14 1.57 12.36
CA ILE A 51 8.59 1.67 12.14
C ILE A 51 9.28 0.78 13.17
N THR A 52 10.24 -0.03 12.71
CA THR A 52 11.06 -0.92 13.55
C THR A 52 12.54 -0.72 13.23
N ASP A 53 13.41 -1.57 13.78
CA ASP A 53 14.83 -1.63 13.43
C ASP A 53 15.02 -1.67 11.90
N PHE A 54 15.84 -0.75 11.38
CA PHE A 54 16.15 -0.61 9.96
C PHE A 54 16.75 -1.89 9.36
N LYS A 55 17.48 -2.70 10.15
CA LYS A 55 18.12 -3.94 9.71
C LYS A 55 17.12 -5.01 9.26
N LYS A 56 15.86 -4.90 9.70
CA LYS A 56 14.78 -5.82 9.29
C LYS A 56 14.24 -5.52 7.89
N GLY A 57 14.58 -4.36 7.33
CA GLY A 57 14.05 -3.91 6.05
C GLY A 57 12.54 -3.70 6.08
N MET A 58 11.94 -3.65 4.89
CA MET A 58 10.51 -3.47 4.72
C MET A 58 9.81 -4.83 4.59
N GLN A 59 8.89 -5.10 5.50
CA GLN A 59 8.20 -6.38 5.62
C GLN A 59 6.69 -6.19 5.58
N ILE A 60 5.99 -7.23 5.11
CA ILE A 60 4.53 -7.33 5.12
C ILE A 60 4.10 -8.62 5.80
N ILE A 61 2.94 -8.59 6.46
CA ILE A 61 2.31 -9.78 7.03
C ILE A 61 1.25 -10.27 6.02
N LYS A 62 1.49 -11.43 5.40
CA LYS A 62 0.52 -12.10 4.52
C LYS A 62 0.15 -13.44 5.12
N LYS A 63 -1.15 -13.68 5.35
CA LYS A 63 -1.67 -14.92 5.98
C LYS A 63 -0.93 -15.26 7.30
N GLY A 64 -0.70 -14.24 8.14
CA GLY A 64 -0.02 -14.37 9.43
C GLY A 64 1.50 -14.54 9.38
N LYS A 65 2.11 -14.59 8.19
CA LYS A 65 3.57 -14.74 8.02
C LYS A 65 4.22 -13.43 7.61
N LEU A 66 5.34 -13.10 8.25
CA LEU A 66 6.24 -12.04 7.81
C LEU A 66 6.98 -12.47 6.55
N GLN A 67 6.98 -11.60 5.55
CA GLN A 67 7.73 -11.76 4.31
C GLN A 67 8.22 -10.39 3.83
N PRO A 68 9.25 -10.32 2.96
CA PRO A 68 9.67 -9.06 2.34
C PRO A 68 8.50 -8.38 1.64
N LEU A 69 8.42 -7.05 1.69
CA LEU A 69 7.47 -6.32 0.86
C LEU A 69 7.86 -6.53 -0.61
N PRO A 70 6.90 -6.86 -1.50
CA PRO A 70 7.19 -7.02 -2.92
C PRO A 70 7.76 -5.72 -3.51
N LYS A 71 8.66 -5.88 -4.47
CA LYS A 71 9.17 -4.79 -5.30
C LYS A 71 8.55 -4.93 -6.68
N PHE A 72 8.18 -3.79 -7.26
CA PHE A 72 7.64 -3.70 -8.61
C PHE A 72 8.56 -2.76 -9.38
N GLU A 73 9.24 -3.29 -10.40
CA GLU A 73 10.13 -2.50 -11.26
C GLU A 73 9.34 -1.51 -12.13
N ARG A 74 8.05 -1.77 -12.33
CA ARG A 74 7.13 -0.94 -13.10
C ARG A 74 5.72 -1.06 -12.56
N ASP A 75 4.90 -0.07 -12.87
CA ASP A 75 3.46 -0.10 -12.64
C ASP A 75 2.80 -1.31 -13.34
N GLU A 76 1.93 -2.00 -12.60
CA GLU A 76 1.27 -3.22 -13.06
C GLU A 76 0.26 -3.00 -14.19
N ILE A 77 -0.39 -1.84 -14.27
CA ILE A 77 -1.27 -1.49 -15.39
C ILE A 77 -0.44 -1.24 -16.65
N ALA A 78 0.68 -0.53 -16.53
CA ALA A 78 1.60 -0.34 -17.64
C ALA A 78 2.16 -1.68 -18.15
N ARG A 79 2.57 -2.59 -17.24
CA ARG A 79 3.00 -3.95 -17.59
C ARG A 79 1.92 -4.71 -18.34
N TYR A 80 0.66 -4.64 -17.88
CA TYR A 80 -0.45 -5.32 -18.52
C TYR A 80 -0.68 -4.85 -19.97
N PHE A 81 -0.72 -3.54 -20.22
CA PHE A 81 -0.94 -3.00 -21.57
C PHE A 81 0.13 -3.42 -22.59
N GLU A 82 1.36 -3.67 -22.17
CA GLU A 82 2.40 -4.15 -23.08
C GLU A 82 2.13 -5.57 -23.59
N THR A 83 1.52 -6.42 -22.76
CA THR A 83 1.15 -7.79 -23.17
C THR A 83 0.05 -7.82 -24.22
N LEU A 84 -0.74 -6.74 -24.35
CA LEU A 84 -1.79 -6.61 -25.37
C LEU A 84 -1.26 -6.06 -26.70
N ASN A 85 -0.09 -5.41 -26.68
CA ASN A 85 0.54 -4.80 -27.85
C ASN A 85 1.67 -5.67 -28.44
N SER A 86 1.85 -6.88 -27.91
CA SER A 86 2.82 -7.90 -28.34
C SER A 86 2.12 -8.99 -29.16
#